data_AF-A0A4U0VL07-F1
#
_entry.id   AF-A0A4U0VL07-F1
#
_cell.length_a   1.000
_cell.length_b   1.000
_cell.length_c   1.000
_cell.angle_alpha   90.00
_cell.angle_beta   90.00
_cell.angle_gamma   90.00
#
_symmetry.space_group_name_H-M   'P 1'
#
loop_
_entity.id
_entity.type
_entity.pdbx_description
1 polymer ?
#
loop_
_entity_poly.entity_id
_entity_poly.type
_entity_poly.pdbx_seq_one_letter_code
_entity_poly.pdbx_strand_id
1 'polypeptide(L)'
;TVYGLGADATRSSAVQGIYQAKQRPSDNPLIVHISSLQQLRSLLRPNESHNERLTDATNVESTPNDNLDDPIPSVYRPLIRKFWPGPLTIILPNPKDSILAPEVTAGLSTFGARMPKSLLALVLIKLAGIPLAAPSANASTKPSPTAAEHVKYDLNGRIDTIIDGGPCDVGVESTVVDGLSYPPSILRPGGISIEQLQQCPGWEDVVVGYRDASEKGTKPRAPGMKYRHYSPKATVVLYEADAIPPSASALLARIQDHQRVGIIRTSTWSTACGLSVVASTEKEIPNDSTPKVSTNGQMSHASEPQLEVANGSTTPSQRPMSRRPGFLNLVQSFALHIIPTVHRPFTEDWPVNPSFFIADSLPPLLHPSPGHPTPIRILVHPTPVRVAYSAVRELVPKLYPTDSKIDLVLHIGMAGGRDHYSMERVGHRDGYDKNRDVDGKTLAADDGAQYWPECPATLATSVACEDVWRRCRAQLADQSIDVRPSHDAGHFLCDFIYYSTLAHFYRRGEGGKDGDRPVMFLHVPGDSDTLAVARGTQVAEALSAAAAAAAAAAAALEGHLEELVGRRSDSQMFDQIGRDLIDTFVALIWKAAL
;
A
#
# COMPACT_ATOMS: atom_id res chain seq x y z
N THR A 1 -10.86 1.89 -0.02
CA THR A 1 -12.24 2.38 0.21
C THR A 1 -12.68 2.00 1.60
N VAL A 2 -13.31 0.85 1.76
CA VAL A 2 -13.88 0.33 3.01
C VAL A 2 -13.80 -1.20 2.94
N TYR A 3 -13.96 -1.88 4.08
CA TYR A 3 -14.09 -3.34 4.11
C TYR A 3 -15.38 -3.78 3.41
N GLY A 4 -15.27 -4.86 2.63
CA GLY A 4 -16.40 -5.46 1.91
C GLY A 4 -16.81 -6.81 2.51
N LEU A 5 -18.12 -7.07 2.60
CA LEU A 5 -18.66 -8.38 2.94
C LEU A 5 -18.85 -9.18 1.65
N GLY A 6 -17.85 -9.98 1.29
CA GLY A 6 -17.82 -10.71 0.03
C GLY A 6 -18.54 -12.07 0.06
N ALA A 7 -19.25 -12.40 -1.00
CA ALA A 7 -19.70 -13.75 -1.30
C ALA A 7 -19.59 -14.02 -2.82
N ASP A 8 -19.65 -15.30 -3.20
CA ASP A 8 -19.68 -15.73 -4.60
C ASP A 8 -20.85 -15.07 -5.36
N ALA A 9 -20.54 -14.21 -6.33
CA ALA A 9 -21.55 -13.46 -7.06
C ALA A 9 -22.40 -14.35 -7.99
N THR A 10 -21.98 -15.58 -8.25
CA THR A 10 -22.67 -16.54 -9.12
C THR A 10 -23.63 -17.46 -8.36
N ARG A 11 -23.67 -17.35 -7.02
CA ARG A 11 -24.38 -18.30 -6.16
C ARG A 11 -25.44 -17.60 -5.31
N SER A 12 -26.71 -17.78 -5.65
CA SER A 12 -27.84 -17.12 -4.97
C SER A 12 -27.83 -17.30 -3.46
N SER A 13 -27.59 -18.51 -2.94
CA SER A 13 -27.56 -18.73 -1.49
C SER A 13 -26.46 -17.93 -0.78
N ALA A 14 -25.30 -17.76 -1.43
CA ALA A 14 -24.19 -16.99 -0.89
C ALA A 14 -24.52 -15.49 -0.87
N VAL A 15 -25.10 -14.99 -1.95
CA VAL A 15 -25.54 -13.59 -2.06
C VAL A 15 -26.68 -13.28 -1.08
N GLN A 16 -27.63 -14.19 -0.89
CA GLN A 16 -28.67 -14.08 0.13
C GLN A 16 -28.08 -14.01 1.55
N GLY A 17 -26.99 -14.76 1.81
CA GLY A 17 -26.23 -14.67 3.07
C GLY A 17 -25.72 -13.26 3.38
N ILE A 18 -25.28 -12.50 2.36
CA ILE A 18 -24.90 -11.09 2.51
C ILE A 18 -26.08 -10.26 3.02
N TYR A 19 -27.24 -10.39 2.37
CA TYR A 19 -28.44 -9.63 2.75
C TYR A 19 -28.91 -9.98 4.17
N GLN A 20 -28.87 -11.26 4.53
CA GLN A 20 -29.21 -11.75 5.86
C GLN A 20 -28.27 -11.21 6.94
N ALA A 21 -26.96 -11.37 6.76
CA ALA A 21 -25.95 -10.91 7.72
C ALA A 21 -26.05 -9.40 7.98
N LYS A 22 -26.24 -8.62 6.91
CA LYS A 22 -26.38 -7.16 6.98
C LYS A 22 -27.76 -6.67 7.40
N GLN A 23 -28.77 -7.53 7.41
CA GLN A 23 -30.18 -7.14 7.51
C GLN A 23 -30.54 -6.06 6.47
N ARG A 24 -30.10 -6.28 5.24
CA ARG A 24 -30.24 -5.35 4.11
C ARG A 24 -31.46 -5.71 3.25
N PRO A 25 -32.26 -4.74 2.78
CA PRO A 25 -33.30 -4.99 1.79
C PRO A 25 -32.74 -5.62 0.51
N SER A 26 -33.41 -6.65 -0.01
CA SER A 26 -32.99 -7.40 -1.21
C SER A 26 -33.22 -6.66 -2.53
N ASP A 27 -33.86 -5.49 -2.49
CA ASP A 27 -34.11 -4.64 -3.66
C ASP A 27 -32.95 -3.68 -3.99
N ASN A 28 -31.83 -3.79 -3.25
CA ASN A 28 -30.69 -2.90 -3.38
C ASN A 28 -29.48 -3.65 -3.96
N PRO A 29 -29.07 -3.39 -5.21
CA PRO A 29 -28.06 -4.18 -5.91
C PRO A 29 -26.71 -4.17 -5.19
N LEU A 30 -25.86 -5.14 -5.54
CA LEU A 30 -24.51 -5.31 -5.03
C LEU A 30 -23.48 -5.02 -6.13
N ILE A 31 -22.29 -4.58 -5.71
CA ILE A 31 -21.16 -4.36 -6.63
C ILE A 31 -20.38 -5.66 -6.75
N VAL A 32 -20.16 -6.07 -7.99
CA VAL A 32 -19.32 -7.21 -8.36
C VAL A 32 -17.86 -6.76 -8.39
N HIS A 33 -17.02 -7.47 -7.65
CA HIS A 33 -15.59 -7.26 -7.61
C HIS A 33 -14.89 -8.30 -8.47
N ILE A 34 -13.95 -7.82 -9.27
CA ILE A 34 -13.18 -8.60 -10.24
C ILE A 34 -11.67 -8.44 -10.00
N SER A 35 -10.87 -9.40 -10.44
CA SER A 35 -9.41 -9.37 -10.36
C SER A 35 -8.73 -9.17 -11.72
N SER A 36 -9.46 -9.08 -12.81
CA SER A 36 -8.91 -8.85 -14.16
C SER A 36 -9.98 -8.39 -15.15
N LEU A 37 -9.57 -7.72 -16.24
CA LEU A 37 -10.48 -7.38 -17.35
C LEU A 37 -11.00 -8.63 -18.06
N GLN A 38 -10.21 -9.71 -18.13
CA GLN A 38 -10.67 -10.97 -18.69
C GLN A 38 -11.87 -11.53 -17.92
N GLN A 39 -11.81 -11.53 -16.59
CA GLN A 39 -12.93 -11.94 -15.75
C GLN A 39 -14.17 -11.07 -15.99
N LEU A 40 -14.00 -9.76 -16.21
CA LEU A 40 -15.12 -8.88 -16.57
C LEU A 40 -15.73 -9.22 -17.93
N ARG A 41 -14.89 -9.42 -18.95
CA ARG A 41 -15.35 -9.79 -20.29
C ARG A 41 -16.14 -11.10 -20.27
N SER A 42 -15.69 -12.09 -19.49
CA SER A 42 -16.44 -13.34 -19.29
C SER A 42 -17.81 -13.15 -18.63
N LEU A 43 -18.00 -12.12 -17.81
CA LEU A 43 -19.33 -11.79 -17.25
C LEU A 43 -20.25 -11.12 -18.27
N LEU A 44 -19.68 -10.39 -19.23
CA LEU A 44 -20.43 -9.72 -20.29
C LEU A 44 -20.75 -10.65 -21.47
N ARG A 45 -19.96 -11.71 -21.66
CA ARG A 45 -20.12 -12.72 -22.72
C ARG A 45 -19.92 -14.15 -22.19
N PRO A 46 -20.89 -14.69 -21.44
CA PRO A 46 -20.73 -16.01 -20.80
C PRO A 46 -20.74 -17.19 -21.80
N ASN A 47 -21.29 -17.02 -23.00
CA ASN A 47 -21.45 -18.07 -24.01
C ASN A 47 -20.38 -18.08 -25.12
N GLU A 48 -19.40 -17.17 -25.11
CA GLU A 48 -18.26 -17.23 -26.04
C GLU A 48 -17.21 -18.21 -25.48
N SER A 49 -17.17 -19.42 -26.05
CA SER A 49 -16.20 -20.46 -25.71
C SER A 49 -14.74 -19.96 -25.85
N HIS A 50 -13.92 -20.25 -24.83
CA HIS A 50 -12.50 -19.88 -24.64
C HIS A 50 -11.50 -20.36 -25.74
N ASN A 51 -11.82 -20.21 -27.01
CA ASN A 51 -11.02 -20.78 -28.11
C ASN A 51 -10.18 -19.77 -28.91
N GLU A 52 -10.04 -18.54 -28.43
CA GLU A 52 -8.94 -17.69 -28.88
C GLU A 52 -8.08 -17.34 -27.68
N ARG A 53 -6.80 -17.70 -27.78
CA ARG A 53 -5.72 -17.12 -26.98
C ARG A 53 -5.71 -15.60 -27.23
N LEU A 54 -6.59 -14.87 -26.56
CA LEU A 54 -6.35 -13.49 -26.19
C LEU A 54 -5.15 -13.55 -25.25
N THR A 55 -3.97 -13.38 -25.83
CA THR A 55 -2.68 -13.27 -25.14
C THR A 55 -2.84 -12.49 -23.84
N ASP A 56 -2.24 -12.98 -22.76
CA ASP A 56 -2.16 -12.33 -21.45
C ASP A 56 -1.85 -10.83 -21.62
N ALA A 57 -2.90 -10.01 -21.62
CA ALA A 57 -2.78 -8.57 -21.71
C ALA A 57 -2.71 -8.00 -20.29
N THR A 58 -1.59 -8.26 -19.63
CA THR A 58 -0.98 -7.28 -18.71
C THR A 58 -0.31 -6.14 -19.48
N ASN A 59 -0.23 -6.22 -20.82
CA ASN A 59 0.15 -5.10 -21.67
C ASN A 59 -0.96 -4.04 -21.70
N VAL A 60 -0.81 -3.03 -20.83
CA VAL A 60 -1.42 -1.71 -21.01
C VAL A 60 -0.74 -0.94 -22.15
N GLU A 61 0.31 -1.50 -22.77
CA GLU A 61 1.13 -0.87 -23.81
C GLU A 61 0.84 -1.29 -25.27
N SER A 62 -0.30 -1.91 -25.58
CA SER A 62 -0.72 -2.00 -26.98
C SER A 62 -1.53 -0.76 -27.37
N THR A 63 -0.97 0.01 -28.31
CA THR A 63 -1.56 1.14 -29.03
C THR A 63 -2.98 0.86 -29.57
N PRO A 64 -3.76 1.92 -29.86
CA PRO A 64 -5.21 1.88 -29.95
C PRO A 64 -5.67 1.27 -31.28
N ASN A 65 -5.74 -0.05 -31.35
CA ASN A 65 -6.77 -0.64 -32.19
C ASN A 65 -8.03 -0.71 -31.35
N ASP A 66 -9.01 0.10 -31.73
CA ASP A 66 -10.41 -0.12 -31.44
C ASP A 66 -10.76 -1.57 -31.83
N ASN A 67 -10.57 -2.50 -30.92
CA ASN A 67 -11.34 -3.74 -30.96
C ASN A 67 -12.79 -3.29 -30.77
N LEU A 68 -13.46 -3.08 -31.91
CA LEU A 68 -14.90 -2.85 -32.04
C LEU A 68 -15.70 -3.99 -31.39
N ASP A 69 -15.03 -5.10 -31.09
CA ASP A 69 -15.59 -6.30 -30.48
C ASP A 69 -15.28 -6.48 -28.97
N ASP A 70 -14.74 -5.46 -28.26
CA ASP A 70 -14.65 -5.55 -26.80
C ASP A 70 -16.04 -5.37 -26.17
N PRO A 71 -16.56 -6.33 -25.36
CA PRO A 71 -17.87 -6.17 -24.71
C PRO A 71 -17.93 -5.03 -23.70
N ILE A 72 -16.78 -4.52 -23.24
CA ILE A 72 -16.73 -3.36 -22.34
C ILE A 72 -16.99 -2.08 -23.16
N PRO A 73 -18.04 -1.30 -22.86
CA PRO A 73 -18.34 -0.07 -23.59
C PRO A 73 -17.15 0.90 -23.62
N SER A 74 -16.84 1.42 -24.81
CA SER A 74 -15.65 2.24 -25.05
C SER A 74 -15.58 3.49 -24.18
N VAL A 75 -16.74 4.07 -23.81
CA VAL A 75 -16.88 5.19 -22.86
C VAL A 75 -16.16 4.93 -21.53
N TYR A 76 -16.04 3.69 -21.08
CA TYR A 76 -15.36 3.37 -19.82
C TYR A 76 -13.85 3.17 -19.96
N ARG A 77 -13.30 3.02 -21.17
CA ARG A 77 -11.87 2.72 -21.37
C ARG A 77 -10.94 3.76 -20.74
N PRO A 78 -11.18 5.09 -20.89
CA PRO A 78 -10.32 6.09 -20.25
C PRO A 78 -10.38 6.03 -18.72
N LEU A 79 -11.57 5.80 -18.16
CA LEU A 79 -11.74 5.66 -16.73
C LEU A 79 -11.08 4.40 -16.17
N ILE A 80 -11.21 3.26 -16.87
CA ILE A 80 -10.58 2.00 -16.48
C ILE A 80 -9.05 2.17 -16.47
N ARG A 81 -8.46 2.75 -17.52
CA ARG A 81 -7.02 2.98 -17.58
C ARG A 81 -6.51 3.87 -16.46
N LYS A 82 -7.25 4.92 -16.12
CA LYS A 82 -6.83 5.92 -15.12
C LYS A 82 -7.10 5.48 -13.69
N PHE A 83 -8.19 4.77 -13.44
CA PHE A 83 -8.72 4.55 -12.10
C PHE A 83 -8.87 3.09 -11.68
N TRP A 84 -8.59 2.11 -12.55
CA TRP A 84 -8.55 0.69 -12.18
C TRP A 84 -7.12 0.12 -12.20
N PRO A 85 -6.73 -0.65 -11.16
CA PRO A 85 -7.46 -0.93 -9.93
C PRO A 85 -7.66 0.33 -9.07
N GLY A 86 -8.83 0.49 -8.43
CA GLY A 86 -9.09 1.70 -7.65
C GLY A 86 -10.50 1.88 -7.10
N PRO A 87 -10.82 3.11 -6.66
CA PRO A 87 -12.10 3.48 -6.07
C PRO A 87 -13.17 3.84 -7.12
N LEU A 88 -13.11 3.27 -8.32
CA LEU A 88 -14.13 3.43 -9.37
C LEU A 88 -15.04 2.21 -9.46
N THR A 89 -16.34 2.42 -9.60
CA THR A 89 -17.33 1.41 -10.00
C THR A 89 -18.05 1.87 -11.25
N ILE A 90 -18.11 1.02 -12.27
CA ILE A 90 -18.80 1.31 -13.53
C ILE A 90 -20.08 0.48 -13.64
N ILE A 91 -21.13 1.05 -14.24
CA ILE A 91 -22.39 0.33 -14.52
C ILE A 91 -22.32 -0.33 -15.90
N LEU A 92 -22.58 -1.62 -15.96
CA LEU A 92 -22.53 -2.40 -17.18
C LEU A 92 -23.87 -3.08 -17.46
N PRO A 93 -24.20 -3.36 -18.74
CA PRO A 93 -25.35 -4.20 -19.09
C PRO A 93 -25.19 -5.58 -18.47
N ASN A 94 -26.27 -6.13 -17.91
CA ASN A 94 -26.34 -7.50 -17.45
C ASN A 94 -26.87 -8.38 -18.60
N PRO A 95 -26.07 -9.33 -19.13
CA PRO A 95 -26.51 -10.22 -20.21
C PRO A 95 -27.74 -11.05 -19.81
N LYS A 96 -28.57 -11.46 -20.78
CA LYS A 96 -29.77 -12.27 -20.53
C LYS A 96 -29.43 -13.65 -19.95
N ASP A 97 -28.26 -14.15 -20.30
CA ASP A 97 -27.61 -15.41 -19.94
C ASP A 97 -26.54 -15.21 -18.84
N SER A 98 -26.63 -14.13 -18.08
CA SER A 98 -25.69 -13.81 -17.01
C SER A 98 -25.55 -14.94 -16.00
N ILE A 99 -24.31 -15.25 -15.64
CA ILE A 99 -23.97 -16.20 -14.57
C ILE A 99 -24.10 -15.58 -13.16
N LEU A 100 -24.38 -14.28 -13.07
CA LEU A 100 -24.58 -13.61 -11.79
C LEU A 100 -25.91 -14.06 -11.17
N ALA A 101 -25.89 -14.29 -9.86
CA ALA A 101 -27.10 -14.54 -9.10
C ALA A 101 -28.08 -13.35 -9.22
N PRO A 102 -29.40 -13.58 -9.41
CA PRO A 102 -30.39 -12.50 -9.58
C PRO A 102 -30.39 -11.46 -8.45
N GLU A 103 -30.03 -11.89 -7.24
CA GLU A 103 -29.93 -11.03 -6.05
C GLU A 103 -28.78 -10.02 -6.11
N VAL A 104 -27.78 -10.23 -6.99
CA VAL A 104 -26.71 -9.25 -7.23
C VAL A 104 -27.26 -8.00 -7.90
N THR A 105 -28.11 -8.17 -8.93
CA THR A 105 -28.66 -7.04 -9.69
C THR A 105 -29.99 -6.56 -9.14
N ALA A 106 -30.59 -7.27 -8.18
CA ALA A 106 -31.93 -6.98 -7.65
C ALA A 106 -32.99 -6.84 -8.77
N GLY A 107 -32.86 -7.64 -9.83
CA GLY A 107 -33.75 -7.64 -10.99
C GLY A 107 -33.53 -6.48 -11.98
N LEU A 108 -32.39 -5.79 -11.92
CA LEU A 108 -31.99 -4.80 -12.91
C LEU A 108 -31.38 -5.45 -14.15
N SER A 109 -31.52 -4.76 -15.29
CA SER A 109 -30.83 -5.10 -16.55
C SER A 109 -29.38 -4.64 -16.58
N THR A 110 -28.86 -4.12 -15.46
CA THR A 110 -27.48 -3.65 -15.31
C THR A 110 -26.88 -4.15 -14.00
N PHE A 111 -25.55 -4.21 -13.92
CA PHE A 111 -24.82 -4.49 -12.71
C PHE A 111 -23.64 -3.52 -12.53
N GLY A 112 -23.20 -3.32 -11.29
CA GLY A 112 -22.01 -2.53 -10.99
C GLY A 112 -20.77 -3.41 -10.90
N ALA A 113 -19.69 -3.05 -11.57
CA ALA A 113 -18.41 -3.75 -11.51
C ALA A 113 -17.30 -2.87 -10.96
N ARG A 114 -16.34 -3.49 -10.26
CA ARG A 114 -15.16 -2.81 -9.71
C ARG A 114 -13.94 -3.71 -9.67
N MET A 115 -12.79 -3.18 -10.08
CA MET A 115 -11.49 -3.76 -9.76
C MET A 115 -10.87 -3.02 -8.57
N PRO A 116 -10.83 -3.61 -7.35
CA PRO A 116 -10.38 -2.91 -6.16
C PRO A 116 -8.85 -2.71 -6.14
N LYS A 117 -8.35 -1.51 -5.78
CA LYS A 117 -6.94 -1.28 -5.40
C LYS A 117 -6.69 -1.79 -3.98
N SER A 118 -6.67 -3.11 -3.84
CA SER A 118 -6.28 -3.81 -2.61
C SER A 118 -5.73 -5.17 -2.99
N LEU A 119 -4.45 -5.42 -2.67
CA LEU A 119 -3.79 -6.67 -3.01
C LEU A 119 -4.52 -7.87 -2.37
N LEU A 120 -4.96 -7.74 -1.12
CA LEU A 120 -5.73 -8.78 -0.43
C LEU A 120 -7.03 -9.11 -1.15
N ALA A 121 -7.78 -8.09 -1.59
CA ALA A 121 -9.02 -8.30 -2.33
C ALA A 121 -8.76 -8.93 -3.71
N LEU A 122 -7.76 -8.45 -4.44
CA LEU A 122 -7.41 -8.98 -5.76
C LEU A 122 -6.95 -10.45 -5.68
N VAL A 123 -6.10 -10.78 -4.72
CA VAL A 123 -5.63 -12.16 -4.48
C VAL A 123 -6.79 -13.05 -4.07
N LEU A 124 -7.68 -12.59 -3.18
CA LEU A 124 -8.86 -13.37 -2.78
C LEU A 124 -9.75 -13.71 -3.98
N ILE A 125 -10.06 -12.73 -4.82
CA ILE A 125 -10.89 -12.92 -6.03
C ILE A 125 -10.17 -13.85 -7.03
N LYS A 126 -8.87 -13.65 -7.24
CA LYS A 126 -8.07 -14.46 -8.17
C LYS A 126 -7.96 -15.91 -7.72
N LEU A 127 -7.71 -16.16 -6.43
CA LEU A 127 -7.62 -17.51 -5.85
C LEU A 127 -8.97 -18.21 -5.80
N ALA A 128 -10.04 -17.48 -5.54
CA ALA A 128 -11.40 -18.02 -5.59
C ALA A 128 -11.81 -18.41 -7.02
N GLY A 129 -11.23 -17.76 -8.04
CA GLY A 129 -11.53 -18.01 -9.45
C GLY A 129 -12.94 -17.53 -9.86
N ILE A 130 -13.63 -16.79 -9.00
CA ILE A 130 -15.01 -16.35 -9.16
C ILE A 130 -15.14 -14.86 -8.85
N PRO A 131 -16.08 -14.14 -9.49
CA PRO A 131 -16.39 -12.78 -9.10
C PRO A 131 -17.03 -12.71 -7.71
N LEU A 132 -16.71 -11.68 -6.93
CA LEU A 132 -17.26 -11.52 -5.58
C LEU A 132 -18.27 -10.38 -5.50
N ALA A 133 -19.49 -10.65 -5.08
CA ALA A 133 -20.46 -9.61 -4.72
C ALA A 133 -20.08 -9.10 -3.33
N ALA A 134 -19.78 -7.80 -3.19
CA ALA A 134 -19.33 -7.26 -1.92
C ALA A 134 -19.85 -5.83 -1.66
N PRO A 135 -20.94 -5.63 -0.89
CA PRO A 135 -21.24 -4.35 -0.28
C PRO A 135 -20.28 -4.07 0.90
N SER A 136 -20.34 -2.86 1.47
CA SER A 136 -19.62 -2.53 2.71
C SER A 136 -19.90 -3.52 3.84
N ALA A 137 -18.95 -3.79 4.73
CA ALA A 137 -19.06 -4.86 5.74
C ALA A 137 -19.68 -4.42 7.10
N ASN A 138 -20.69 -3.55 7.08
CA ASN A 138 -21.42 -3.07 8.27
C ASN A 138 -22.84 -3.61 8.36
N ALA A 139 -23.48 -3.50 9.52
CA ALA A 139 -24.94 -3.66 9.58
C ALA A 139 -25.63 -2.55 8.78
N SER A 140 -26.77 -2.84 8.16
CA SER A 140 -27.52 -1.85 7.36
C SER A 140 -27.74 -0.55 8.15
N THR A 141 -27.66 0.61 7.48
CA THR A 141 -27.75 1.99 8.01
C THR A 141 -26.57 2.51 8.84
N LYS A 142 -25.69 1.65 9.35
CA LYS A 142 -24.48 2.07 10.08
C LYS A 142 -23.39 2.65 9.17
N PRO A 143 -22.42 3.41 9.72
CA PRO A 143 -21.23 3.83 9.00
C PRO A 143 -20.46 2.65 8.42
N SER A 144 -19.81 2.87 7.28
CA SER A 144 -19.04 1.81 6.62
C SER A 144 -17.73 1.54 7.35
N PRO A 145 -17.29 0.27 7.42
CA PRO A 145 -16.14 -0.10 8.23
C PRO A 145 -14.83 0.16 7.48
N THR A 146 -13.92 0.88 8.12
CA THR A 146 -12.57 1.16 7.59
C THR A 146 -11.48 0.31 8.24
N ALA A 147 -11.80 -0.55 9.20
CA ALA A 147 -10.87 -1.43 9.91
C ALA A 147 -11.57 -2.76 10.26
N ALA A 148 -10.79 -3.84 10.45
CA ALA A 148 -11.34 -5.16 10.78
C ALA A 148 -12.13 -5.15 12.09
N GLU A 149 -11.71 -4.35 13.07
CA GLU A 149 -12.43 -4.17 14.35
C GLU A 149 -13.84 -3.59 14.16
N HIS A 150 -14.05 -2.70 13.18
CA HIS A 150 -15.36 -2.17 12.84
C HIS A 150 -16.27 -3.25 12.26
N VAL A 151 -15.71 -4.13 11.41
CA VAL A 151 -16.43 -5.28 10.85
C VAL A 151 -16.83 -6.24 11.96
N LYS A 152 -15.88 -6.57 12.85
CA LYS A 152 -16.14 -7.43 14.01
C LYS A 152 -17.22 -6.83 14.89
N TYR A 153 -17.14 -5.54 15.23
CA TYR A 153 -18.14 -4.87 16.04
C TYR A 153 -19.58 -5.00 15.48
N ASP A 154 -19.72 -4.89 14.16
CA ASP A 154 -21.03 -4.91 13.49
C ASP A 154 -21.56 -6.30 13.15
N LEU A 155 -20.69 -7.23 12.76
CA LEU A 155 -21.06 -8.49 12.14
C LEU A 155 -20.58 -9.73 12.92
N ASN A 156 -20.01 -9.58 14.13
CA ASN A 156 -19.58 -10.72 14.95
C ASN A 156 -20.73 -11.73 15.14
N GLY A 157 -20.44 -13.01 14.88
CA GLY A 157 -21.41 -14.10 14.95
C GLY A 157 -22.42 -14.14 13.79
N ARG A 158 -22.31 -13.27 12.78
CA ARG A 158 -23.15 -13.26 11.57
C ARG A 158 -22.41 -13.67 10.30
N ILE A 159 -21.09 -13.72 10.35
CA ILE A 159 -20.20 -14.01 9.22
C ILE A 159 -19.10 -14.97 9.67
N ASP A 160 -18.62 -15.82 8.76
CA ASP A 160 -17.70 -16.90 9.10
C ASP A 160 -16.25 -16.45 9.29
N THR A 161 -15.81 -15.43 8.56
CA THR A 161 -14.38 -15.04 8.52
C THR A 161 -14.21 -13.55 8.28
N ILE A 162 -13.22 -12.96 8.96
CA ILE A 162 -12.74 -11.60 8.74
C ILE A 162 -11.27 -11.69 8.37
N ILE A 163 -10.90 -11.19 7.20
CA ILE A 163 -9.51 -11.03 6.79
C ILE A 163 -9.06 -9.65 7.28
N ASP A 164 -8.22 -9.61 8.31
CA ASP A 164 -7.65 -8.35 8.79
C ASP A 164 -6.51 -7.89 7.88
N GLY A 165 -6.76 -6.82 7.13
CA GLY A 165 -5.81 -6.17 6.25
C GLY A 165 -5.32 -4.82 6.75
N GLY A 166 -5.58 -4.47 8.02
CA GLY A 166 -5.32 -3.13 8.56
C GLY A 166 -6.37 -2.08 8.16
N PRO A 167 -6.12 -0.79 8.45
CA PRO A 167 -7.02 0.30 8.11
C PRO A 167 -7.09 0.54 6.59
N CYS A 168 -8.22 1.09 6.11
CA CYS A 168 -8.44 1.44 4.71
C CYS A 168 -7.95 2.86 4.39
N ASP A 169 -7.19 3.03 3.30
CA ASP A 169 -6.56 4.32 2.93
C ASP A 169 -7.56 5.42 2.53
N VAL A 170 -8.67 5.06 1.87
CA VAL A 170 -9.61 6.05 1.30
C VAL A 170 -10.68 6.50 2.29
N GLY A 171 -11.10 5.63 3.22
CA GLY A 171 -12.14 5.93 4.22
C GLY A 171 -13.58 6.03 3.71
N VAL A 172 -13.80 6.31 2.42
CA VAL A 172 -15.12 6.36 1.77
C VAL A 172 -15.27 5.29 0.67
N GLU A 173 -16.50 5.02 0.25
CA GLU A 173 -16.81 4.08 -0.82
C GLU A 173 -16.31 4.51 -2.21
N SER A 174 -16.42 3.59 -3.18
CA SER A 174 -16.11 3.88 -4.57
C SER A 174 -17.10 4.88 -5.19
N THR A 175 -16.61 5.74 -6.06
CA THR A 175 -17.44 6.54 -6.96
C THR A 175 -18.11 5.60 -7.95
N VAL A 176 -19.45 5.68 -8.07
CA VAL A 176 -20.23 4.85 -9.00
C VAL A 176 -20.67 5.71 -10.16
N VAL A 177 -20.34 5.29 -11.37
CA VAL A 177 -20.62 6.04 -12.59
C VAL A 177 -21.41 5.23 -13.62
N ASP A 178 -22.31 5.92 -14.32
CA ASP A 178 -23.11 5.40 -15.41
C ASP A 178 -22.78 6.13 -16.71
N GLY A 179 -21.97 5.48 -17.55
CA GLY A 179 -21.67 5.88 -18.92
C GLY A 179 -22.57 5.19 -19.96
N LEU A 180 -23.58 4.41 -19.57
CA LEU A 180 -24.58 3.88 -20.50
C LEU A 180 -25.63 4.94 -20.89
N SER A 181 -25.69 6.03 -20.13
CA SER A 181 -26.55 7.19 -20.39
C SER A 181 -25.74 8.34 -20.99
N TYR A 182 -26.41 9.23 -21.72
CA TYR A 182 -25.83 10.49 -22.18
C TYR A 182 -26.64 11.69 -21.65
N PRO A 183 -26.00 12.68 -21.00
CA PRO A 183 -24.58 12.68 -20.60
C PRO A 183 -24.28 11.57 -19.56
N PRO A 184 -23.01 11.11 -19.46
CA PRO A 184 -22.59 10.22 -18.38
C PRO A 184 -22.91 10.81 -17.01
N SER A 185 -23.16 9.98 -16.00
CA SER A 185 -23.58 10.47 -14.69
C SER A 185 -22.89 9.79 -13.51
N ILE A 186 -22.71 10.55 -12.43
CA ILE A 186 -22.27 10.04 -11.13
C ILE A 186 -23.51 9.58 -10.36
N LEU A 187 -23.65 8.27 -10.16
CA LEU A 187 -24.73 7.70 -9.36
C LEU A 187 -24.40 7.72 -7.87
N ARG A 188 -23.12 7.66 -7.49
CA ARG A 188 -22.72 7.78 -6.08
C ARG A 188 -21.37 8.48 -6.00
N PRO A 189 -21.24 9.55 -5.18
CA PRO A 189 -19.95 10.16 -4.92
C PRO A 189 -19.07 9.20 -4.10
N GLY A 190 -17.76 9.31 -4.25
CA GLY A 190 -16.81 8.45 -3.56
C GLY A 190 -15.38 8.95 -3.74
N GLY A 191 -14.40 8.03 -3.72
CA GLY A 191 -12.98 8.38 -3.77
C GLY A 191 -12.46 9.01 -5.08
N ILE A 192 -13.31 9.29 -6.06
CA ILE A 192 -12.97 9.99 -7.32
C ILE A 192 -13.92 11.17 -7.48
N SER A 193 -13.36 12.37 -7.65
CA SER A 193 -14.11 13.61 -7.80
C SER A 193 -14.68 13.79 -9.20
N ILE A 194 -15.65 14.70 -9.36
CA ILE A 194 -16.23 15.02 -10.66
C ILE A 194 -15.19 15.66 -11.60
N GLU A 195 -14.32 16.50 -11.06
CA GLU A 195 -13.24 17.17 -11.81
C GLU A 195 -12.24 16.14 -12.37
N GLN A 196 -11.93 15.09 -11.59
CA GLN A 196 -11.06 14.01 -12.05
C GLN A 196 -11.68 13.21 -13.19
N LEU A 197 -13.01 13.03 -13.18
CA LEU A 197 -13.76 12.36 -14.24
C LEU A 197 -13.83 13.22 -15.51
N GLN A 198 -14.08 14.53 -15.38
CA GLN A 198 -14.15 15.47 -16.50
C GLN A 198 -12.84 15.58 -17.32
N GLN A 199 -11.71 15.25 -16.70
CA GLN A 199 -10.41 15.17 -17.38
C GLN A 199 -10.27 13.94 -18.30
N CYS A 200 -11.24 13.04 -18.33
CA CYS A 200 -11.18 11.81 -19.11
C CYS A 200 -11.97 11.98 -20.42
N PRO A 201 -11.41 11.56 -21.58
CA PRO A 201 -12.13 11.59 -22.85
C PRO A 201 -13.51 10.92 -22.78
N GLY A 202 -14.55 11.61 -23.25
CA GLY A 202 -15.95 11.14 -23.24
C GLY A 202 -16.68 11.31 -21.90
N TRP A 203 -16.05 11.97 -20.92
CA TRP A 203 -16.61 12.28 -19.60
C TRP A 203 -16.60 13.77 -19.28
N GLU A 204 -16.31 14.63 -20.25
CA GLU A 204 -16.20 16.09 -20.11
C GLU A 204 -17.51 16.69 -19.57
N ASP A 205 -18.65 16.18 -20.05
CA ASP A 205 -20.00 16.63 -19.68
C ASP A 205 -20.63 15.79 -18.55
N VAL A 206 -19.83 15.06 -17.76
CA VAL A 206 -20.38 14.22 -16.68
C VAL A 206 -21.22 15.05 -15.70
N VAL A 207 -22.41 14.54 -15.37
CA VAL A 207 -23.35 15.20 -14.46
C VAL A 207 -23.52 14.45 -13.15
N VAL A 208 -23.96 15.15 -12.11
CA VAL A 208 -24.38 14.52 -10.86
C VAL A 208 -25.77 13.91 -11.03
N GLY A 209 -25.86 12.58 -10.98
CA GLY A 209 -27.09 11.81 -11.21
C GLY A 209 -27.89 11.50 -9.94
N TYR A 210 -27.41 11.89 -8.76
CA TYR A 210 -28.16 11.80 -7.50
C TYR A 210 -28.83 13.15 -7.19
N ARG A 211 -30.07 13.10 -6.66
CA ARG A 211 -30.76 14.28 -6.10
C ARG A 211 -30.78 14.16 -4.57
N ASP A 212 -30.59 15.27 -3.87
CA ASP A 212 -30.48 15.33 -2.39
C ASP A 212 -31.71 14.82 -1.62
N ALA A 213 -32.84 14.62 -2.30
CA ALA A 213 -34.01 13.96 -1.76
C ALA A 213 -34.04 12.50 -2.21
N SER A 214 -33.97 11.56 -1.25
CA SER A 214 -34.22 10.12 -1.46
C SER A 214 -35.41 9.93 -2.40
N GLU A 215 -35.20 9.46 -3.63
CA GLU A 215 -36.29 9.26 -4.58
C GLU A 215 -37.27 8.24 -3.99
N LYS A 216 -38.44 8.72 -3.58
CA LYS A 216 -39.57 7.86 -3.24
C LYS A 216 -40.17 7.34 -4.54
N GLY A 217 -39.80 6.14 -4.97
CA GLY A 217 -40.57 5.37 -5.95
C GLY A 217 -39.79 4.67 -7.08
N THR A 218 -38.54 5.04 -7.32
CA THR A 218 -37.68 4.45 -8.37
C THR A 218 -36.78 3.34 -7.81
N LYS A 219 -36.56 2.27 -8.60
CA LYS A 219 -35.63 1.19 -8.22
C LYS A 219 -34.19 1.72 -8.23
N PRO A 220 -33.38 1.50 -7.17
CA PRO A 220 -32.03 2.04 -7.09
C PRO A 220 -31.13 1.36 -8.13
N ARG A 221 -30.52 2.15 -9.02
CA ARG A 221 -29.59 1.64 -10.06
C ARG A 221 -28.21 1.27 -9.50
N ALA A 222 -27.89 1.77 -8.31
CA ALA A 222 -26.62 1.54 -7.62
C ALA A 222 -26.84 1.50 -6.09
N PRO A 223 -25.95 0.85 -5.32
CA PRO A 223 -25.93 0.99 -3.87
C PRO A 223 -25.73 2.46 -3.47
N GLY A 224 -26.40 2.94 -2.42
CA GLY A 224 -26.23 4.31 -1.92
C GLY A 224 -27.40 5.26 -2.21
N MET A 225 -28.33 4.89 -3.09
CA MET A 225 -29.28 5.82 -3.70
C MET A 225 -30.63 6.00 -2.98
N LYS A 226 -31.16 4.95 -2.32
CA LYS A 226 -32.56 4.92 -1.86
C LYS A 226 -32.74 5.11 -0.36
N TYR A 227 -31.80 4.61 0.44
CA TYR A 227 -31.91 4.59 1.91
C TYR A 227 -30.92 5.58 2.53
N ARG A 228 -31.24 6.08 3.72
CA ARG A 228 -30.30 6.92 4.47
C ARG A 228 -29.07 6.09 4.84
N HIS A 229 -27.93 6.40 4.22
CA HIS A 229 -26.65 5.79 4.51
C HIS A 229 -25.91 6.63 5.57
N TYR A 230 -25.06 6.00 6.39
CA TYR A 230 -24.20 6.69 7.36
C TYR A 230 -24.92 7.49 8.45
N SER A 231 -26.06 7.01 8.94
CA SER A 231 -26.77 7.69 10.03
C SER A 231 -26.26 7.14 11.37
N PRO A 232 -25.41 7.86 12.13
CA PRO A 232 -25.15 7.48 13.51
C PRO A 232 -26.45 7.56 14.32
N LYS A 233 -26.45 6.91 15.49
CA LYS A 233 -27.58 7.02 16.45
C LYS A 233 -27.73 8.45 16.99
N ALA A 234 -26.63 9.20 17.02
CA ALA A 234 -26.61 10.58 17.47
C ALA A 234 -27.15 11.52 16.39
N THR A 235 -27.80 12.61 16.81
CA THR A 235 -28.14 13.73 15.93
C THR A 235 -26.87 14.36 15.39
N VAL A 236 -26.77 14.51 14.06
CA VAL A 236 -25.63 15.13 13.38
C VAL A 236 -26.01 16.52 12.88
N VAL A 237 -25.15 17.49 13.17
CA VAL A 237 -25.24 18.85 12.63
C VAL A 237 -23.97 19.09 11.82
N LEU A 238 -24.12 19.30 10.51
CA LEU A 238 -23.03 19.65 9.61
C LEU A 238 -22.94 21.17 9.49
N TYR A 239 -21.71 21.68 9.58
CA TYR A 239 -21.37 23.05 9.20
C TYR A 239 -20.55 22.96 7.90
N GLU A 240 -20.98 23.66 6.86
CA GLU A 240 -20.32 23.67 5.55
C GLU A 240 -18.98 24.42 5.60
N ALA A 241 -18.14 24.24 4.59
CA ALA A 241 -16.76 24.75 4.58
C ALA A 241 -16.66 26.27 4.80
N ASP A 242 -17.63 27.02 4.27
CA ASP A 242 -17.68 28.49 4.37
C ASP A 242 -18.49 28.98 5.58
N ALA A 243 -19.00 28.06 6.41
CA ALA A 243 -19.76 28.43 7.59
C ALA A 243 -18.84 28.99 8.68
N ILE A 244 -19.26 30.09 9.28
CA ILE A 244 -18.61 30.65 10.46
C ILE A 244 -18.78 29.65 11.63
N PRO A 245 -17.71 29.30 12.37
CA PRO A 245 -17.81 28.43 13.53
C PRO A 245 -18.88 28.95 14.50
N PRO A 246 -19.78 28.10 15.00
CA PRO A 246 -20.82 28.55 15.92
C PRO A 246 -20.18 29.04 17.22
N SER A 247 -20.75 30.09 17.82
CA SER A 247 -20.36 30.51 19.17
C SER A 247 -20.71 29.41 20.19
N ALA A 248 -20.00 29.40 21.31
CA ALA A 248 -20.32 28.49 22.43
C ALA A 248 -21.79 28.60 22.87
N SER A 249 -22.34 29.82 22.89
CA SER A 249 -23.77 30.05 23.19
C SER A 249 -24.71 29.45 22.14
N ALA A 250 -24.37 29.54 20.86
CA ALA A 250 -25.14 28.94 19.77
C ALA A 250 -25.08 27.40 19.80
N LEU A 251 -23.92 26.84 20.17
CA LEU A 251 -23.79 25.40 20.40
C LEU A 251 -24.62 24.95 21.61
N LEU A 252 -24.54 25.63 22.76
CA LEU A 252 -25.33 25.30 23.94
C LEU A 252 -26.84 25.34 23.66
N ALA A 253 -27.30 26.33 22.90
CA ALA A 253 -28.70 26.42 22.49
C ALA A 253 -29.16 25.24 21.61
N ARG A 254 -28.25 24.65 20.83
CA ARG A 254 -28.52 23.47 19.99
C ARG A 254 -28.34 22.15 20.74
N ILE A 255 -27.45 22.11 21.73
CA ILE A 255 -27.20 20.96 22.59
C ILE A 255 -28.40 20.74 23.52
N GLN A 256 -29.13 21.80 23.90
CA GLN A 256 -30.32 21.71 24.77
C GLN A 256 -30.02 20.84 26.01
N ASP A 257 -30.82 19.80 26.26
CA ASP A 257 -30.70 18.88 27.39
C ASP A 257 -29.76 17.67 27.11
N HIS A 258 -29.08 17.63 25.96
CA HIS A 258 -28.20 16.51 25.62
C HIS A 258 -26.95 16.49 26.52
N GLN A 259 -26.77 15.42 27.28
CA GLN A 259 -25.69 15.30 28.27
C GLN A 259 -24.29 15.06 27.67
N ARG A 260 -24.19 14.62 26.41
CA ARG A 260 -22.91 14.28 25.76
C ARG A 260 -22.91 14.73 24.31
N VAL A 261 -21.84 15.45 23.94
CA VAL A 261 -21.67 16.02 22.59
C VAL A 261 -20.35 15.54 22.02
N GLY A 262 -20.39 15.03 20.78
CA GLY A 262 -19.19 14.72 20.00
C GLY A 262 -18.97 15.80 18.95
N ILE A 263 -17.75 16.32 18.83
CA ILE A 263 -17.39 17.36 17.86
C ILE A 263 -16.28 16.79 16.97
N ILE A 264 -16.55 16.72 15.67
CA ILE A 264 -15.56 16.47 14.63
C ILE A 264 -15.27 17.83 14.00
N ARG A 265 -14.01 18.26 14.02
CA ARG A 265 -13.60 19.58 13.56
C ARG A 265 -12.31 19.53 12.76
N THR A 266 -12.08 20.56 11.95
CA THR A 266 -10.76 20.87 11.42
C THR A 266 -9.86 21.46 12.51
N SER A 267 -8.55 21.46 12.28
CA SER A 267 -7.57 22.08 13.19
C SER A 267 -7.78 23.59 13.36
N THR A 268 -8.42 24.25 12.40
CA THR A 268 -8.68 25.69 12.41
C THR A 268 -9.76 26.13 13.40
N TRP A 269 -10.66 25.24 13.81
CA TRP A 269 -11.69 25.54 14.79
C TRP A 269 -11.17 25.31 16.21
N SER A 270 -11.59 26.14 17.17
CA SER A 270 -11.14 26.00 18.56
C SER A 270 -11.62 24.67 19.17
N THR A 271 -10.83 24.13 20.12
CA THR A 271 -11.21 22.92 20.86
C THR A 271 -12.56 23.11 21.55
N ALA A 272 -13.41 22.09 21.44
CA ALA A 272 -14.81 22.11 21.89
C ALA A 272 -15.64 23.30 21.35
N CYS A 273 -15.15 24.01 20.32
CA CYS A 273 -15.76 25.21 19.77
C CYS A 273 -16.14 26.26 20.84
N GLY A 274 -15.29 26.39 21.88
CA GLY A 274 -15.47 27.35 22.97
C GLY A 274 -16.37 26.89 24.14
N LEU A 275 -16.80 25.62 24.17
CA LEU A 275 -17.55 25.05 25.31
C LEU A 275 -16.60 24.72 26.49
N SER A 276 -17.07 24.92 27.72
CA SER A 276 -16.36 24.50 28.92
C SER A 276 -16.36 22.97 29.03
N VAL A 277 -15.17 22.36 29.12
CA VAL A 277 -14.99 20.89 29.15
C VAL A 277 -14.72 20.43 30.59
N VAL A 278 -15.54 19.50 31.10
CA VAL A 278 -15.41 18.94 32.47
C VAL A 278 -14.46 17.74 32.51
N ALA A 279 -14.41 16.97 31.42
CA ALA A 279 -13.44 15.89 31.18
C ALA A 279 -13.40 15.62 29.66
N SER A 280 -12.21 15.45 29.08
CA SER A 280 -12.04 15.06 27.68
C SER A 280 -11.30 13.74 27.55
N THR A 281 -11.80 12.87 26.68
CA THR A 281 -10.99 11.83 26.03
C THR A 281 -10.66 12.37 24.65
N GLU A 282 -9.59 13.15 24.55
CA GLU A 282 -9.07 13.60 23.26
C GLU A 282 -8.36 12.43 22.59
N LYS A 283 -8.90 12.01 21.43
CA LYS A 283 -8.09 11.34 20.42
C LYS A 283 -7.85 12.37 19.33
N GLU A 284 -6.66 12.96 19.32
CA GLU A 284 -6.18 13.58 18.09
C GLU A 284 -6.12 12.47 17.04
N ILE A 285 -7.01 12.54 16.06
CA ILE A 285 -6.77 11.87 14.79
C ILE A 285 -5.68 12.73 14.16
N PRO A 286 -4.46 12.22 13.92
CA PRO A 286 -3.42 13.02 13.31
C PRO A 286 -3.99 13.55 12.01
N ASN A 287 -4.10 14.87 11.89
CA ASN A 287 -3.88 15.47 10.60
C ASN A 287 -2.45 15.07 10.25
N ASP A 288 -2.25 14.45 9.10
CA ASP A 288 -0.93 14.23 8.54
C ASP A 288 -0.35 15.63 8.19
N SER A 289 0.07 16.35 9.22
CA SER A 289 0.68 17.68 9.21
C SER A 289 1.04 18.06 10.65
N THR A 290 2.18 17.50 11.10
CA THR A 290 3.13 18.00 12.12
C THR A 290 2.88 17.71 13.62
N PRO A 291 3.85 17.07 14.34
CA PRO A 291 3.81 16.86 15.78
C PRO A 291 4.49 18.01 16.56
N LYS A 292 3.86 18.52 17.61
CA LYS A 292 4.54 19.23 18.71
C LYS A 292 4.64 18.31 19.92
N VAL A 293 5.88 18.04 20.32
CA VAL A 293 6.23 17.42 21.60
C VAL A 293 5.99 18.43 22.72
N SER A 294 5.28 18.00 23.77
CA SER A 294 5.28 18.64 25.08
C SER A 294 5.76 17.62 26.12
N THR A 295 6.92 17.93 26.68
CA THR A 295 7.56 17.33 27.85
C THR A 295 6.88 17.76 29.14
N ASN A 296 6.68 16.82 30.07
CA ASN A 296 6.38 16.90 31.52
C ASN A 296 5.23 15.92 31.82
N GLY A 297 5.24 15.02 32.78
CA GLY A 297 6.13 14.74 33.90
C GLY A 297 5.31 13.90 34.90
N GLN A 298 6.01 13.04 35.64
CA GLN A 298 5.60 12.42 36.90
C GLN A 298 4.60 11.25 36.92
N MET A 299 5.17 10.16 37.44
CA MET A 299 4.57 8.96 38.01
C MET A 299 3.31 9.21 38.83
N SER A 300 2.33 8.31 38.68
CA SER A 300 1.59 7.79 39.83
C SER A 300 1.10 6.37 39.57
N HIS A 301 1.31 5.53 40.57
CA HIS A 301 0.96 4.12 40.65
C HIS A 301 -0.56 3.87 40.57
N ALA A 302 -0.98 2.87 39.80
CA ALA A 302 -2.23 2.16 40.05
C ALA A 302 -2.09 0.68 39.63
N SER A 303 -2.23 -0.16 40.64
CA SER A 303 -2.06 -1.61 40.72
C SER A 303 -2.91 -2.44 39.75
N GLU A 304 -2.30 -3.39 39.06
CA GLU A 304 -2.97 -4.54 38.42
C GLU A 304 -3.25 -5.65 39.45
N PRO A 305 -4.36 -6.39 39.34
CA PRO A 305 -4.56 -7.62 40.10
C PRO A 305 -3.91 -8.80 39.37
N GLN A 306 -3.05 -9.51 40.11
CA GLN A 306 -2.37 -10.74 39.74
C GLN A 306 -3.36 -11.90 39.51
N LEU A 307 -3.16 -12.66 38.44
CA LEU A 307 -3.76 -13.98 38.23
C LEU A 307 -2.67 -15.04 38.45
N GLU A 308 -2.88 -15.86 39.47
CA GLU A 308 -1.96 -16.91 39.94
C GLU A 308 -1.78 -18.03 38.91
N VAL A 309 -0.52 -18.46 38.77
CA VAL A 309 -0.09 -19.63 38.01
C VAL A 309 -0.08 -20.84 38.94
N ALA A 310 -0.87 -21.87 38.63
CA ALA A 310 -0.79 -23.17 39.28
C ALA A 310 -0.05 -24.17 38.36
N ASN A 311 1.09 -24.64 38.84
CA ASN A 311 1.90 -25.73 38.28
C ASN A 311 1.20 -27.09 38.41
N GLY A 312 1.36 -27.98 37.42
CA GLY A 312 0.86 -29.35 37.48
C GLY A 312 1.38 -30.29 36.40
N SER A 313 2.55 -30.89 36.68
CA SER A 313 3.03 -32.24 36.34
C SER A 313 2.87 -32.88 34.94
N THR A 314 4.04 -33.26 34.44
CA THR A 314 4.44 -34.30 33.47
C THR A 314 3.71 -35.66 33.51
N THR A 315 3.42 -36.25 32.35
CA THR A 315 3.96 -37.56 31.87
C THR A 315 3.42 -37.94 30.46
N PRO A 316 4.12 -38.84 29.70
CA PRO A 316 4.09 -38.90 28.23
C PRO A 316 3.30 -40.09 27.67
N SER A 317 2.69 -39.96 26.49
CA SER A 317 2.41 -41.15 25.65
C SER A 317 1.95 -40.80 24.22
N GLN A 318 2.63 -41.45 23.25
CA GLN A 318 2.12 -41.97 21.98
C GLN A 318 1.75 -41.01 20.82
N ARG A 319 2.59 -41.05 19.78
CA ARG A 319 2.18 -40.83 18.38
C ARG A 319 1.36 -42.03 17.89
N PRO A 320 0.39 -41.80 16.99
CA PRO A 320 0.58 -42.35 15.64
C PRO A 320 0.16 -41.43 14.48
N MET A 321 1.01 -41.48 13.46
CA MET A 321 0.82 -41.41 12.00
C MET A 321 -0.20 -40.47 11.32
N SER A 322 0.40 -39.71 10.38
CA SER A 322 -0.09 -39.29 9.05
C SER A 322 -1.43 -38.57 8.95
N ARG A 323 -1.34 -37.24 8.86
CA ARG A 323 -2.23 -36.44 8.01
C ARG A 323 -1.41 -35.88 6.85
N ARG A 324 -1.97 -36.02 5.65
CA ARG A 324 -1.50 -35.48 4.37
C ARG A 324 -1.10 -34.00 4.50
N PRO A 325 -0.09 -33.50 3.76
CA PRO A 325 0.30 -32.10 3.84
C PRO A 325 -0.79 -31.24 3.19
N GLY A 326 -1.61 -30.62 4.03
CA GLY A 326 -2.56 -29.60 3.63
C GLY A 326 -1.94 -28.22 3.81
N PHE A 327 -1.91 -27.46 2.71
CA PHE A 327 -2.34 -26.07 2.72
C PHE A 327 -1.59 -25.12 3.69
N LEU A 328 -0.26 -25.10 3.68
CA LEU A 328 0.53 -24.04 4.32
C LEU A 328 2.00 -24.07 3.84
N ASN A 329 2.23 -24.04 2.52
CA ASN A 329 3.44 -23.37 2.04
C ASN A 329 3.05 -21.93 1.77
N LEU A 330 3.22 -21.11 2.79
CA LEU A 330 3.26 -19.66 2.70
C LEU A 330 4.12 -19.33 1.47
N VAL A 331 3.59 -18.62 0.49
CA VAL A 331 4.41 -18.05 -0.59
C VAL A 331 5.47 -17.21 0.12
N GLN A 332 6.71 -17.71 0.17
CA GLN A 332 7.84 -16.88 0.57
C GLN A 332 7.78 -15.68 -0.38
N SER A 333 7.78 -14.46 0.15
CA SER A 333 7.74 -13.23 -0.65
C SER A 333 8.85 -12.34 -0.16
N PHE A 334 9.64 -11.77 -1.06
CA PHE A 334 10.71 -10.83 -0.71
C PHE A 334 10.08 -9.46 -0.44
N ALA A 335 10.19 -8.94 0.78
CA ALA A 335 9.60 -7.68 1.22
C ALA A 335 10.61 -6.54 1.08
N LEU A 336 10.28 -5.59 0.19
CA LEU A 336 11.05 -4.37 -0.06
C LEU A 336 10.32 -3.16 0.54
N HIS A 337 10.95 -2.44 1.46
CA HIS A 337 10.42 -1.18 2.01
C HIS A 337 11.00 0.02 1.28
N ILE A 338 10.16 0.84 0.64
CA ILE A 338 10.55 2.01 -0.13
C ILE A 338 10.21 3.29 0.63
N ILE A 339 11.20 4.17 0.77
CA ILE A 339 11.08 5.39 1.56
C ILE A 339 11.38 6.61 0.67
N PRO A 340 10.37 7.39 0.27
CA PRO A 340 10.59 8.64 -0.44
C PRO A 340 11.04 9.74 0.53
N THR A 341 12.07 10.49 0.18
CA THR A 341 12.63 11.58 1.00
C THR A 341 12.35 12.94 0.38
N VAL A 342 12.04 13.95 1.19
CA VAL A 342 11.78 15.31 0.68
C VAL A 342 13.11 16.04 0.43
N HIS A 343 13.10 17.09 -0.40
CA HIS A 343 14.15 18.10 -0.44
C HIS A 343 13.55 19.49 -0.17
N ARG A 344 13.79 20.05 1.03
CA ARG A 344 13.28 21.37 1.50
C ARG A 344 11.74 21.51 1.39
N PRO A 345 11.08 22.57 1.92
CA PRO A 345 9.71 22.83 1.49
C PRO A 345 9.79 23.10 -0.02
N PHE A 346 8.95 22.42 -0.82
CA PHE A 346 8.81 22.62 -2.28
C PHE A 346 9.08 24.09 -2.64
N THR A 347 10.28 24.37 -3.14
CA THR A 347 10.64 25.73 -3.56
C THR A 347 9.88 26.03 -4.85
N GLU A 348 9.76 27.30 -5.23
CA GLU A 348 9.17 27.68 -6.54
C GLU A 348 9.81 26.91 -7.71
N ASP A 349 11.08 26.50 -7.55
CA ASP A 349 11.85 25.71 -8.52
C ASP A 349 11.49 24.22 -8.60
N TRP A 350 10.88 23.62 -7.56
CA TRP A 350 10.57 22.18 -7.49
C TRP A 350 9.20 21.94 -6.81
N PRO A 351 8.08 22.26 -7.50
CA PRO A 351 6.73 22.14 -6.93
C PRO A 351 6.27 20.69 -6.72
N VAL A 352 7.00 19.72 -7.27
CA VAL A 352 6.65 18.29 -7.32
C VAL A 352 7.85 17.50 -6.78
N ASN A 353 7.61 16.50 -5.94
CA ASN A 353 8.66 15.64 -5.37
C ASN A 353 8.75 14.34 -6.20
N PRO A 354 9.60 14.26 -7.23
CA PRO A 354 9.74 13.05 -8.05
C PRO A 354 10.05 11.80 -7.23
N SER A 355 10.80 11.87 -6.13
CA SER A 355 11.05 10.67 -5.30
C SER A 355 9.76 10.04 -4.75
N PHE A 356 8.79 10.89 -4.37
CA PHE A 356 7.48 10.43 -3.90
C PHE A 356 6.63 9.88 -5.04
N PHE A 357 6.55 10.60 -6.16
CA PHE A 357 5.74 10.14 -7.30
C PHE A 357 6.30 8.86 -7.93
N ILE A 358 7.62 8.71 -7.98
CA ILE A 358 8.27 7.46 -8.39
C ILE A 358 7.87 6.34 -7.42
N ALA A 359 7.99 6.56 -6.11
CA ALA A 359 7.63 5.56 -5.11
C ALA A 359 6.13 5.19 -5.15
N ASP A 360 5.23 6.16 -5.26
CA ASP A 360 3.76 5.96 -5.31
C ASP A 360 3.31 5.30 -6.63
N SER A 361 4.09 5.46 -7.70
CA SER A 361 3.83 4.81 -9.00
C SER A 361 4.24 3.34 -9.02
N LEU A 362 5.02 2.85 -8.05
CA LEU A 362 5.46 1.46 -8.02
C LEU A 362 4.30 0.50 -7.74
N PRO A 363 4.26 -0.65 -8.44
CA PRO A 363 3.26 -1.66 -8.17
C PRO A 363 3.50 -2.28 -6.79
N PRO A 364 2.44 -2.66 -6.05
CA PRO A 364 2.58 -3.31 -4.73
C PRO A 364 3.22 -4.71 -4.79
N LEU A 365 3.34 -5.27 -6.00
CA LEU A 365 3.95 -6.57 -6.26
C LEU A 365 4.69 -6.52 -7.60
N LEU A 366 5.98 -6.87 -7.61
CA LEU A 366 6.71 -7.18 -8.84
C LEU A 366 6.65 -8.68 -9.10
N HIS A 367 6.40 -9.02 -10.37
CA HIS A 367 6.33 -10.41 -10.82
C HIS A 367 7.71 -11.08 -10.77
N PRO A 368 7.76 -12.42 -10.62
CA PRO A 368 9.00 -13.17 -10.73
C PRO A 368 9.76 -12.84 -12.01
N SER A 369 11.07 -12.66 -11.89
CA SER A 369 11.97 -12.35 -13.00
C SER A 369 13.02 -13.47 -13.16
N PRO A 370 13.67 -13.57 -14.34
CA PRO A 370 14.80 -14.49 -14.51
C PRO A 370 15.88 -14.22 -13.46
N GLY A 371 16.10 -15.18 -12.55
CA GLY A 371 17.04 -15.06 -11.43
C GLY A 371 16.42 -14.78 -10.05
N HIS A 372 15.12 -14.50 -9.97
CA HIS A 372 14.37 -14.44 -8.71
C HIS A 372 12.95 -14.98 -8.92
N PRO A 373 12.70 -16.28 -8.67
CA PRO A 373 11.41 -16.93 -8.97
C PRO A 373 10.28 -16.53 -8.01
N THR A 374 10.59 -15.68 -7.03
CA THR A 374 9.71 -15.30 -5.95
C THR A 374 9.14 -13.89 -6.20
N PRO A 375 7.83 -13.65 -6.02
CA PRO A 375 7.26 -12.30 -6.11
C PRO A 375 7.88 -11.35 -5.07
N ILE A 376 8.12 -10.10 -5.48
CA ILE A 376 8.64 -9.05 -4.59
C ILE A 376 7.47 -8.20 -4.13
N ARG A 377 7.20 -8.18 -2.82
CA ARG A 377 6.20 -7.32 -2.21
C ARG A 377 6.82 -5.96 -1.94
N ILE A 378 6.28 -4.91 -2.55
CA ILE A 378 6.72 -3.53 -2.31
C ILE A 378 5.83 -2.90 -1.24
N LEU A 379 6.48 -2.35 -0.21
CA LEU A 379 5.88 -1.59 0.87
C LEU A 379 6.35 -0.14 0.74
N VAL A 380 5.52 0.75 0.22
CA VAL A 380 5.86 2.16 0.10
C VAL A 380 5.47 2.88 1.38
N HIS A 381 6.39 3.66 1.95
CA HIS A 381 6.07 4.54 3.07
C HIS A 381 5.06 5.60 2.60
N PRO A 382 3.92 5.78 3.30
CA PRO A 382 2.73 6.45 2.76
C PRO A 382 2.92 7.95 2.52
N THR A 383 3.89 8.58 3.19
CA THR A 383 4.19 9.99 3.04
C THR A 383 5.67 10.24 2.78
N PRO A 384 6.02 11.34 2.08
CA PRO A 384 7.40 11.77 1.98
C PRO A 384 8.02 12.02 3.35
N VAL A 385 9.19 11.45 3.62
CA VAL A 385 9.89 11.67 4.89
C VAL A 385 10.35 13.13 4.96
N ARG A 386 9.91 13.79 6.02
CA ARG A 386 10.25 15.18 6.31
C ARG A 386 11.76 15.33 6.52
N VAL A 387 12.35 16.30 5.84
CA VAL A 387 13.80 16.60 5.83
C VAL A 387 14.23 17.35 7.08
N ALA A 388 14.02 16.75 8.25
CA ALA A 388 14.47 17.29 9.54
C ALA A 388 15.24 16.22 10.32
N TYR A 389 16.41 16.56 10.85
CA TYR A 389 17.27 15.59 11.54
C TYR A 389 16.55 14.93 12.72
N SER A 390 15.77 15.69 13.49
CA SER A 390 14.97 15.17 14.60
C SER A 390 13.85 14.23 14.12
N ALA A 391 13.21 14.53 12.99
CA ALA A 391 12.15 13.68 12.43
C ALA A 391 12.71 12.33 11.99
N VAL A 392 13.88 12.32 11.34
CA VAL A 392 14.57 11.08 10.92
C VAL A 392 14.95 10.23 12.14
N ARG A 393 15.53 10.83 13.18
CA ARG A 393 15.89 10.13 14.43
C ARG A 393 14.69 9.49 15.14
N GLU A 394 13.54 10.14 15.09
CA GLU A 394 12.31 9.60 15.67
C GLU A 394 11.68 8.49 14.80
N LEU A 395 11.76 8.65 13.48
CA LEU A 395 11.08 7.80 12.51
C LEU A 395 11.78 6.46 12.33
N VAL A 396 13.10 6.44 12.06
CA VAL A 396 13.82 5.22 11.65
C VAL A 396 13.64 4.05 12.65
N PRO A 397 13.76 4.24 13.97
CA PRO A 397 13.54 3.14 14.92
C PRO A 397 12.11 2.58 14.90
N LYS A 398 11.10 3.40 14.56
CA LYS A 398 9.68 3.01 14.50
C LYS A 398 9.34 2.27 13.21
N LEU A 399 10.05 2.55 12.11
CA LEU A 399 9.85 1.89 10.82
C LEU A 399 10.27 0.42 10.83
N TYR A 400 11.23 0.07 11.68
CA TYR A 400 11.83 -1.24 11.74
C TYR A 400 11.80 -1.77 13.18
N PRO A 401 10.65 -2.27 13.67
CA PRO A 401 10.56 -2.98 14.95
C PRO A 401 11.25 -4.35 14.85
N THR A 402 11.68 -4.95 15.97
CA THR A 402 12.56 -6.14 15.97
C THR A 402 11.99 -7.33 15.19
N ASP A 403 10.66 -7.48 15.16
CA ASP A 403 9.96 -8.58 14.49
C ASP A 403 9.58 -8.31 13.02
N SER A 404 9.99 -7.17 12.44
CA SER A 404 9.65 -6.83 11.06
C SER A 404 10.40 -7.69 10.04
N LYS A 405 9.67 -8.49 9.26
CA LYS A 405 10.20 -9.28 8.13
C LYS A 405 10.35 -8.40 6.88
N ILE A 406 11.38 -7.56 6.87
CA ILE A 406 11.79 -6.74 5.72
C ILE A 406 13.11 -7.30 5.21
N ASP A 407 13.12 -7.73 3.94
CA ASP A 407 14.28 -8.35 3.31
C ASP A 407 15.21 -7.31 2.66
N LEU A 408 14.67 -6.13 2.28
CA LEU A 408 15.42 -5.01 1.74
C LEU A 408 14.74 -3.67 2.02
N VAL A 409 15.54 -2.62 2.18
CA VAL A 409 15.12 -1.21 2.23
C VAL A 409 15.70 -0.47 1.03
N LEU A 410 14.87 0.29 0.33
CA LEU A 410 15.28 1.22 -0.73
C LEU A 410 14.81 2.64 -0.39
N HIS A 411 15.74 3.51 -0.04
CA HIS A 411 15.45 4.94 0.04
C HIS A 411 15.48 5.54 -1.37
N ILE A 412 14.56 6.45 -1.65
CA ILE A 412 14.55 7.23 -2.90
C ILE A 412 14.63 8.71 -2.50
N GLY A 413 15.62 9.41 -3.02
CA GLY A 413 15.83 10.82 -2.73
C GLY A 413 16.26 11.61 -3.93
N MET A 414 16.01 12.91 -3.90
CA MET A 414 16.32 13.80 -5.02
C MET A 414 17.73 14.35 -4.88
N ALA A 415 18.50 14.33 -5.96
CA ALA A 415 19.79 14.99 -6.04
C ALA A 415 19.71 16.19 -6.99
N GLY A 416 19.57 17.40 -6.41
CA GLY A 416 19.55 18.64 -7.19
C GLY A 416 20.84 18.80 -8.02
N GLY A 417 20.69 19.06 -9.32
CA GLY A 417 21.81 19.28 -10.23
C GLY A 417 22.42 18.01 -10.85
N ARG A 418 21.86 16.81 -10.61
CA ARG A 418 22.20 15.58 -11.34
C ARG A 418 21.17 15.31 -12.43
N ASP A 419 21.65 14.89 -13.59
CA ASP A 419 20.89 14.48 -14.78
C ASP A 419 20.79 12.93 -14.93
N HIS A 420 21.30 12.20 -13.95
CA HIS A 420 21.39 10.74 -13.94
C HIS A 420 20.95 10.18 -12.58
N TYR A 421 20.67 8.88 -12.56
CA TYR A 421 20.32 8.13 -11.35
C TYR A 421 21.59 7.62 -10.67
N SER A 422 21.68 7.75 -9.35
CA SER A 422 22.83 7.25 -8.59
C SER A 422 22.40 6.25 -7.52
N MET A 423 23.06 5.10 -7.49
CA MET A 423 22.84 4.07 -6.47
C MET A 423 23.96 4.17 -5.43
N GLU A 424 23.63 4.66 -4.24
CA GLU A 424 24.61 4.91 -3.19
C GLU A 424 24.92 3.66 -2.39
N ARG A 425 26.20 3.49 -2.07
CA ARG A 425 26.72 2.32 -1.35
C ARG A 425 27.13 2.60 0.09
N VAL A 426 27.50 3.85 0.40
CA VAL A 426 28.08 4.24 1.69
C VAL A 426 27.36 5.46 2.22
N GLY A 427 26.98 5.41 3.49
CA GLY A 427 26.47 6.57 4.23
C GLY A 427 27.48 7.08 5.25
N HIS A 428 27.35 8.36 5.63
CA HIS A 428 28.26 9.01 6.60
C HIS A 428 27.57 9.28 7.93
N ARG A 429 28.31 9.16 9.04
CA ARG A 429 27.78 9.46 10.38
C ARG A 429 27.66 10.96 10.65
N ASP A 430 28.63 11.71 10.12
CA ASP A 430 28.91 13.11 10.46
C ASP A 430 29.07 13.95 9.16
N GLY A 431 29.26 15.27 9.31
CA GLY A 431 29.49 16.21 8.19
C GLY A 431 28.27 17.06 7.78
N TYR A 432 27.21 17.05 8.58
CA TYR A 432 25.94 17.74 8.33
C TYR A 432 25.86 19.18 8.86
N ASP A 433 26.96 19.71 9.38
CA ASP A 433 27.08 21.02 10.02
C ASP A 433 26.91 22.20 9.05
N LYS A 434 27.11 21.95 7.76
CA LYS A 434 27.05 22.96 6.68
C LYS A 434 25.64 23.14 6.10
N ASN A 435 24.75 22.16 6.26
CA ASN A 435 23.46 22.13 5.60
C ASN A 435 22.30 22.22 6.60
N ARG A 436 21.51 23.29 6.48
CA ARG A 436 20.29 23.47 7.26
C ARG A 436 19.18 22.54 6.77
N ASP A 437 18.46 21.96 7.72
CA ASP A 437 17.25 21.18 7.48
C ASP A 437 16.02 22.08 7.23
N VAL A 438 14.83 21.50 7.04
CA VAL A 438 13.59 22.27 6.78
C VAL A 438 13.16 23.17 7.95
N ASP A 439 13.66 22.91 9.17
CA ASP A 439 13.44 23.74 10.36
C ASP A 439 14.53 24.80 10.53
N GLY A 440 15.46 24.92 9.57
CA GLY A 440 16.58 25.84 9.62
C GLY A 440 17.69 25.44 10.59
N LYS A 441 17.67 24.18 11.08
CA LYS A 441 18.64 23.64 12.04
C LYS A 441 19.79 22.93 11.34
N THR A 442 20.97 22.95 11.95
CA THR A 442 22.13 22.15 11.57
C THR A 442 22.47 21.20 12.72
N LEU A 443 23.21 20.13 12.42
CA LEU A 443 23.81 19.29 13.46
C LEU A 443 25.19 19.82 13.84
N ALA A 444 25.61 19.58 15.07
CA ALA A 444 27.01 19.78 15.45
C ALA A 444 27.90 18.75 14.74
N ALA A 445 29.16 19.09 14.50
CA ALA A 445 30.09 18.21 13.78
C ALA A 445 30.31 16.84 14.44
N ASP A 446 30.09 16.75 15.75
CA ASP A 446 30.24 15.54 16.57
C ASP A 446 28.90 14.92 17.01
N ASP A 447 27.75 15.47 16.59
CA ASP A 447 26.43 14.98 17.00
C ASP A 447 26.18 13.52 16.58
N GLY A 448 26.64 13.13 15.39
CA GLY A 448 26.54 11.74 14.93
C GLY A 448 27.36 10.78 15.79
N ALA A 449 28.59 11.15 16.14
CA ALA A 449 29.43 10.39 17.06
C ALA A 449 28.84 10.25 18.48
N GLN A 450 28.12 11.26 18.97
CA GLN A 450 27.44 11.21 20.26
C GLN A 450 26.19 10.33 20.23
N TYR A 451 25.42 10.37 19.14
CA TYR A 451 24.18 9.62 18.99
C TYR A 451 24.41 8.15 18.57
N TRP A 452 25.47 7.89 17.79
CA TRP A 452 25.93 6.57 17.37
C TRP A 452 27.38 6.29 17.79
N PRO A 453 27.70 6.24 19.09
CA PRO A 453 29.06 6.05 19.58
C PRO A 453 29.67 4.70 19.21
N GLU A 454 28.83 3.69 18.95
CA GLU A 454 29.24 2.35 18.55
C GLU A 454 29.38 2.18 17.03
N CYS A 455 28.82 3.09 16.24
CA CYS A 455 28.86 2.96 14.78
C CYS A 455 30.11 3.64 14.18
N PRO A 456 30.74 3.04 13.17
CA PRO A 456 31.86 3.65 12.43
C PRO A 456 31.49 4.97 11.76
N ALA A 457 32.48 5.80 11.39
CA ALA A 457 32.21 7.08 10.71
C ALA A 457 31.52 6.92 9.34
N THR A 458 31.68 5.75 8.70
CA THR A 458 31.01 5.38 7.46
C THR A 458 30.46 3.97 7.56
N LEU A 459 29.29 3.75 6.97
CA LEU A 459 28.67 2.43 6.89
C LEU A 459 28.36 2.11 5.44
N ALA A 460 28.76 0.92 4.99
CA ALA A 460 28.41 0.40 3.68
C ALA A 460 27.22 -0.56 3.77
N THR A 461 26.37 -0.59 2.75
CA THR A 461 25.33 -1.62 2.60
C THR A 461 25.92 -3.03 2.45
N SER A 462 25.21 -4.05 2.94
CA SER A 462 25.53 -5.46 2.66
C SER A 462 25.09 -5.91 1.27
N VAL A 463 24.28 -5.11 0.58
CA VAL A 463 23.81 -5.41 -0.78
C VAL A 463 24.97 -5.38 -1.77
N ALA A 464 25.03 -6.37 -2.65
CA ALA A 464 26.03 -6.46 -3.71
C ALA A 464 25.78 -5.44 -4.84
N CYS A 465 25.99 -4.15 -4.54
CA CYS A 465 25.69 -3.02 -5.42
C CYS A 465 26.14 -3.23 -6.87
N GLU A 466 27.36 -3.68 -7.12
CA GLU A 466 27.86 -3.90 -8.49
C GLU A 466 27.03 -4.94 -9.27
N ASP A 467 26.65 -6.04 -8.63
CA ASP A 467 25.80 -7.05 -9.27
C ASP A 467 24.38 -6.51 -9.50
N VAL A 468 23.84 -5.79 -8.52
CA VAL A 468 22.53 -5.13 -8.62
C VAL A 468 22.51 -4.11 -9.77
N TRP A 469 23.53 -3.26 -9.87
CA TRP A 469 23.66 -2.27 -10.93
C TRP A 469 23.73 -2.93 -12.30
N ARG A 470 24.58 -3.96 -12.47
CA ARG A 470 24.71 -4.70 -13.73
C ARG A 470 23.38 -5.33 -14.16
N ARG A 471 22.66 -5.96 -13.23
CA ARG A 471 21.34 -6.55 -13.47
C ARG A 471 20.28 -5.49 -13.80
N CYS A 472 20.27 -4.38 -13.06
CA CYS A 472 19.36 -3.26 -13.28
C CYS A 472 19.54 -2.71 -14.70
N ARG A 473 20.79 -2.42 -15.10
CA ARG A 473 21.13 -1.96 -16.47
C ARG A 473 20.64 -2.91 -17.55
N ALA A 474 20.80 -4.22 -17.34
CA ALA A 474 20.34 -5.24 -18.29
C ALA A 474 18.81 -5.35 -18.39
N GLN A 475 18.07 -4.97 -17.34
CA GLN A 475 16.61 -5.05 -17.28
C GLN A 475 15.90 -3.81 -17.82
N LEU A 476 16.57 -2.66 -17.90
CA LEU A 476 15.98 -1.43 -18.43
C LEU A 476 15.64 -1.58 -19.92
N ALA A 477 14.39 -1.31 -20.28
CA ALA A 477 13.97 -1.33 -21.69
C ALA A 477 14.59 -0.16 -22.48
N ASP A 478 14.73 1.00 -21.83
CA ASP A 478 15.42 2.16 -22.39
C ASP A 478 16.88 2.21 -21.91
N GLN A 479 17.79 1.80 -22.81
CA GLN A 479 19.23 1.79 -22.53
C GLN A 479 19.87 3.19 -22.45
N SER A 480 19.14 4.24 -22.84
CA SER A 480 19.59 5.63 -22.74
C SER A 480 19.51 6.19 -21.31
N ILE A 481 18.74 5.54 -20.42
CA ILE A 481 18.64 5.95 -19.01
C ILE A 481 20.00 5.74 -18.34
N ASP A 482 20.58 6.80 -17.79
CA ASP A 482 21.88 6.77 -17.13
C ASP A 482 21.74 6.44 -15.64
N VAL A 483 22.20 5.25 -15.25
CA VAL A 483 22.20 4.76 -13.85
C VAL A 483 23.63 4.41 -13.48
N ARG A 484 24.16 5.02 -12.42
CA ARG A 484 25.55 4.89 -12.01
C ARG A 484 25.67 4.41 -10.56
N PRO A 485 26.62 3.51 -10.24
CA PRO A 485 26.99 3.28 -8.85
C PRO A 485 27.66 4.54 -8.28
N SER A 486 27.43 4.81 -7.00
CA SER A 486 28.04 5.93 -6.29
C SER A 486 28.52 5.48 -4.90
N HIS A 487 29.69 5.97 -4.52
CA HIS A 487 30.33 5.63 -3.25
C HIS A 487 30.04 6.65 -2.15
N ASP A 488 29.26 7.69 -2.44
CA ASP A 488 29.05 8.80 -1.52
C ASP A 488 27.65 9.41 -1.76
N ALA A 489 26.75 9.17 -0.81
CA ALA A 489 25.42 9.76 -0.79
C ALA A 489 25.42 11.29 -0.52
N GLY A 490 26.59 11.89 -0.32
CA GLY A 490 26.82 13.29 0.04
C GLY A 490 26.72 13.51 1.55
N HIS A 491 26.89 14.75 2.02
CA HIS A 491 26.68 15.11 3.43
C HIS A 491 25.41 15.95 3.60
N PHE A 492 24.31 15.44 3.06
CA PHE A 492 22.99 16.06 3.11
C PHE A 492 22.00 15.17 3.88
N LEU A 493 20.76 15.64 4.06
CA LEU A 493 19.77 14.86 4.81
C LEU A 493 19.38 13.53 4.17
N CYS A 494 19.54 13.36 2.85
CA CYS A 494 19.41 12.07 2.17
C CYS A 494 20.43 11.04 2.69
N ASP A 495 21.69 11.45 2.85
CA ASP A 495 22.73 10.65 3.48
C ASP A 495 22.45 10.43 4.97
N PHE A 496 21.94 11.43 5.69
CA PHE A 496 21.60 11.27 7.11
C PHE A 496 20.57 10.17 7.37
N ILE A 497 19.48 10.11 6.58
CA ILE A 497 18.49 9.03 6.72
C ILE A 497 19.03 7.69 6.24
N TYR A 498 19.87 7.70 5.20
CA TYR A 498 20.54 6.50 4.73
C TYR A 498 21.42 5.89 5.83
N TYR A 499 22.32 6.69 6.38
CA TYR A 499 23.19 6.29 7.49
C TYR A 499 22.40 5.92 8.74
N SER A 500 21.34 6.67 9.10
CA SER A 500 20.49 6.34 10.24
C SER A 500 19.89 4.94 10.13
N THR A 501 19.48 4.55 8.92
CA THR A 501 18.93 3.23 8.64
C THR A 501 20.02 2.16 8.67
N LEU A 502 21.18 2.41 8.04
CA LEU A 502 22.34 1.51 8.10
C LEU A 502 22.80 1.26 9.54
N ALA A 503 22.87 2.31 10.35
CA ALA A 503 23.24 2.25 11.77
C ALA A 503 22.21 1.47 12.60
N HIS A 504 20.91 1.59 12.28
CA HIS A 504 19.86 0.80 12.91
C HIS A 504 20.06 -0.71 12.69
N PHE A 505 20.34 -1.11 11.45
CA PHE A 505 20.63 -2.52 11.14
C PHE A 505 21.97 -2.98 11.70
N TYR A 506 23.00 -2.14 11.67
CA TYR A 506 24.31 -2.42 12.27
C TYR A 506 24.18 -2.76 13.76
N ARG A 507 23.40 -1.99 14.53
CA ARG A 507 23.15 -2.20 15.96
C ARG A 507 22.40 -3.50 16.29
N ARG A 508 21.67 -4.08 15.34
CA ARG A 508 20.97 -5.36 15.51
C ARG A 508 21.90 -6.57 15.43
N GLY A 509 23.07 -6.42 14.82
CA GLY A 509 24.08 -7.49 14.77
C GLY A 509 24.65 -7.78 16.16
N GLU A 510 24.90 -9.06 16.46
CA GLU A 510 25.51 -9.45 17.74
C GLU A 510 26.90 -8.79 17.91
N GLY A 511 27.02 -7.96 18.95
CA GLY A 511 28.31 -7.41 19.38
C GLY A 511 28.94 -6.35 18.45
N GLY A 512 28.17 -5.65 17.63
CA GLY A 512 28.71 -4.58 16.75
C GLY A 512 29.62 -5.10 15.64
N LYS A 513 29.53 -6.39 15.30
CA LYS A 513 30.16 -6.94 14.09
C LYS A 513 29.29 -6.66 12.87
N ASP A 514 29.90 -6.81 11.70
CA ASP A 514 29.38 -6.49 10.36
C ASP A 514 28.08 -7.26 10.04
N GLY A 515 26.97 -6.85 10.67
CA GLY A 515 25.65 -7.46 10.52
C GLY A 515 25.01 -7.11 9.19
N ASP A 516 24.01 -7.88 8.77
CA ASP A 516 23.29 -7.63 7.53
C ASP A 516 22.63 -6.23 7.54
N ARG A 517 22.90 -5.45 6.50
CA ARG A 517 22.42 -4.07 6.30
C ARG A 517 21.81 -3.97 4.92
N PRO A 518 20.63 -4.56 4.70
CA PRO A 518 20.00 -4.63 3.40
C PRO A 518 19.35 -3.29 3.07
N VAL A 519 20.16 -2.24 2.90
CA VAL A 519 19.69 -0.86 2.72
C VAL A 519 20.37 -0.26 1.49
N MET A 520 19.59 0.22 0.54
CA MET A 520 20.05 0.94 -0.64
C MET A 520 19.50 2.35 -0.65
N PHE A 521 20.18 3.23 -1.38
CA PHE A 521 19.68 4.58 -1.66
C PHE A 521 19.75 4.84 -3.17
N LEU A 522 18.65 5.30 -3.73
CA LEU A 522 18.55 5.74 -5.12
C LEU A 522 18.37 7.26 -5.14
N HIS A 523 19.40 7.96 -5.60
CA HIS A 523 19.27 9.36 -6.00
C HIS A 523 18.64 9.45 -7.39
N VAL A 524 17.56 10.23 -7.49
CA VAL A 524 16.85 10.54 -8.73
C VAL A 524 17.13 11.98 -9.16
N PRO A 525 17.10 12.30 -10.47
CA PRO A 525 17.13 13.67 -10.96
C PRO A 525 16.02 14.52 -10.36
N GLY A 526 16.21 15.85 -10.33
CA GLY A 526 15.21 16.79 -9.84
C GLY A 526 13.97 16.91 -10.74
N ASP A 527 14.10 16.55 -12.03
CA ASP A 527 13.02 16.67 -13.01
C ASP A 527 11.77 15.91 -12.56
N SER A 528 10.62 16.58 -12.71
CA SER A 528 9.37 16.14 -12.11
C SER A 528 8.20 16.04 -13.09
N ASP A 529 8.50 16.16 -14.39
CA ASP A 529 7.51 15.92 -15.42
C ASP A 529 7.09 14.44 -15.49
N THR A 530 5.98 14.18 -16.17
CA THR A 530 5.40 12.84 -16.29
C THR A 530 6.39 11.82 -16.88
N LEU A 531 7.27 12.23 -17.78
CA LEU A 531 8.26 11.36 -18.41
C LEU A 531 9.41 11.06 -17.44
N ALA A 532 9.87 12.05 -16.67
CA ALA A 532 10.87 11.88 -15.62
C ALA A 532 10.38 10.92 -14.53
N VAL A 533 9.13 11.06 -14.09
CA VAL A 533 8.50 10.13 -13.13
C VAL A 533 8.36 8.72 -13.71
N ALA A 534 7.95 8.59 -14.98
CA ALA A 534 7.84 7.28 -15.64
C ALA A 534 9.21 6.58 -15.76
N ARG A 535 10.26 7.31 -16.16
CA ARG A 535 11.63 6.80 -16.22
C ARG A 535 12.14 6.40 -14.84
N GLY A 536 11.90 7.23 -13.83
CA GLY A 536 12.30 6.95 -12.45
C GLY A 536 11.59 5.73 -11.87
N THR A 537 10.30 5.55 -12.20
CA THR A 537 9.54 4.34 -11.86
C THR A 537 10.17 3.11 -12.48
N GLN A 538 10.51 3.15 -13.78
CA GLN A 538 11.17 2.05 -14.47
C GLN A 538 12.52 1.69 -13.83
N VAL A 539 13.32 2.69 -13.44
CA VAL A 539 14.59 2.47 -12.73
C VAL A 539 14.36 1.82 -11.37
N ALA A 540 13.41 2.32 -10.58
CA ALA A 540 13.12 1.77 -9.27
C ALA A 540 12.59 0.33 -9.33
N GLU A 541 11.76 -0.02 -10.32
CA GLU A 541 11.31 -1.40 -10.57
C GLU A 541 12.48 -2.34 -10.92
N ALA A 542 13.30 -1.94 -11.90
CA ALA A 542 14.46 -2.72 -12.34
C ALA A 542 15.48 -2.89 -11.21
N LEU A 543 15.72 -1.85 -10.41
CA LEU A 543 16.61 -1.90 -9.26
C LEU A 543 16.09 -2.85 -8.18
N SER A 544 14.78 -2.79 -7.89
CA SER A 544 14.12 -3.66 -6.92
C SER A 544 14.22 -5.14 -7.32
N ALA A 545 13.94 -5.45 -8.59
CA ALA A 545 14.06 -6.79 -9.14
C ALA A 545 15.51 -7.29 -9.15
N ALA A 546 16.45 -6.44 -9.54
CA ALA A 546 17.88 -6.74 -9.54
C ALA A 546 18.41 -7.02 -8.13
N ALA A 547 18.00 -6.26 -7.13
CA ALA A 547 18.45 -6.43 -5.75
C ALA A 547 17.94 -7.73 -5.13
N ALA A 548 16.67 -8.08 -5.36
CA ALA A 548 16.13 -9.37 -4.93
C ALA A 548 16.87 -10.55 -5.60
N ALA A 549 17.15 -10.47 -6.90
CA ALA A 549 17.91 -11.49 -7.61
C ALA A 549 19.36 -11.64 -7.10
N ALA A 550 20.02 -10.52 -6.79
CA ALA A 550 21.35 -10.55 -6.19
C ALA A 550 21.35 -11.17 -4.80
N ALA A 551 20.37 -10.84 -3.96
CA ALA A 551 20.20 -11.44 -2.63
C ALA A 551 19.97 -12.96 -2.70
N ALA A 552 19.11 -13.42 -3.62
CA ALA A 552 18.89 -14.86 -3.81
C ALA A 552 20.14 -15.59 -4.33
N ALA A 553 20.92 -14.96 -5.22
CA ALA A 553 22.18 -15.53 -5.68
C ALA A 553 23.23 -15.64 -4.56
N ALA A 554 23.31 -14.62 -3.69
CA ALA A 554 24.20 -14.64 -2.53
C ALA A 554 23.82 -15.76 -1.54
N ALA A 555 22.53 -15.88 -1.20
CA ALA A 555 22.04 -16.94 -0.31
C ALA A 555 22.28 -18.36 -0.88
N ALA A 556 22.16 -18.54 -2.20
CA ALA A 556 22.47 -19.82 -2.85
C ALA A 556 23.96 -20.16 -2.79
N LEU A 557 24.84 -19.17 -2.92
CA LEU A 557 26.29 -19.34 -2.81
C LEU A 557 26.71 -19.69 -1.37
N GLU A 558 26.16 -18.99 -0.37
CA GLU A 558 26.39 -19.30 1.04
C GLU A 558 25.94 -20.72 1.39
N GLY A 559 24.73 -21.13 0.99
CA GLY A 559 24.25 -22.49 1.22
C GLY A 559 25.13 -23.56 0.56
N HIS A 560 25.69 -23.28 -0.61
CA HIS A 560 26.61 -24.20 -1.28
C HIS A 560 27.98 -24.28 -0.58
N LEU A 561 28.50 -23.15 -0.08
CA LEU A 561 29.72 -23.09 0.71
C LEU A 561 29.55 -23.82 2.05
N GLU A 562 28.41 -23.66 2.74
CA GLU A 562 28.10 -24.39 3.97
C GLU A 562 27.95 -25.89 3.72
N GLU A 563 27.35 -26.31 2.60
CA GLU A 563 27.27 -27.73 2.22
C GLU A 563 28.67 -28.33 1.90
N LEU A 564 29.56 -27.53 1.30
CA LEU A 564 30.95 -27.90 1.03
C LEU A 564 31.79 -28.00 2.31
N VAL A 565 31.64 -27.04 3.23
CA VAL A 565 32.38 -26.97 4.51
C VAL A 565 31.84 -27.99 5.52
N GLY A 566 30.52 -28.17 5.62
CA GLY A 566 29.86 -29.09 6.53
C GLY A 566 30.09 -30.57 6.21
N ARG A 567 30.58 -30.89 5.01
CA ARG A 567 30.81 -32.28 4.58
C ARG A 567 32.20 -32.84 4.91
N ARG A 568 33.21 -32.06 5.30
CA ARG A 568 34.59 -32.60 5.41
C ARG A 568 35.45 -31.93 6.49
N SER A 569 35.63 -32.64 7.59
CA SER A 569 36.71 -32.42 8.55
C SER A 569 37.91 -33.31 8.17
N ASP A 570 38.88 -32.80 7.41
CA ASP A 570 40.25 -33.33 7.47
C ASP A 570 41.28 -32.41 6.81
N SER A 571 42.44 -32.33 7.46
CA SER A 571 43.46 -31.26 7.32
C SER A 571 44.33 -31.27 6.06
N GLN A 572 44.06 -32.12 5.06
CA GLN A 572 44.83 -32.16 3.79
C GLN A 572 44.32 -31.18 2.72
N MET A 573 43.47 -30.21 3.10
CA MET A 573 42.53 -29.54 2.18
C MET A 573 43.01 -28.20 1.57
N PHE A 574 44.06 -27.54 2.09
CA PHE A 574 44.40 -26.18 1.62
C PHE A 574 44.87 -26.12 0.15
N ASP A 575 45.55 -27.17 -0.34
CA ASP A 575 46.01 -27.21 -1.73
C ASP A 575 44.90 -27.54 -2.74
N GLN A 576 43.84 -28.21 -2.29
CA GLN A 576 42.72 -28.60 -3.15
C GLN A 576 41.61 -27.55 -3.17
N ILE A 577 41.37 -26.86 -2.06
CA ILE A 577 40.49 -25.67 -1.99
C ILE A 577 40.97 -24.61 -2.97
N GLY A 578 42.29 -24.37 -3.07
CA GLY A 578 42.84 -23.41 -4.02
C GLY A 578 42.53 -23.76 -5.47
N ARG A 579 42.60 -25.05 -5.84
CA ARG A 579 42.31 -25.52 -7.20
C ARG A 579 40.81 -25.47 -7.53
N ASP A 580 39.97 -25.92 -6.61
CA ASP A 580 38.52 -25.98 -6.85
C ASP A 580 37.87 -24.58 -6.81
N LEU A 581 38.40 -23.63 -6.02
CA LEU A 581 38.01 -22.22 -6.10
C LEU A 581 38.43 -21.60 -7.42
N ILE A 582 39.63 -21.89 -7.92
CA ILE A 582 40.08 -21.39 -9.23
C ILE A 582 39.18 -21.93 -10.34
N ASP A 583 38.86 -23.22 -10.35
CA ASP A 583 38.01 -23.81 -11.38
C ASP A 583 36.57 -23.29 -11.32
N THR A 584 36.04 -23.04 -10.12
CA THR A 584 34.72 -22.42 -9.92
C THR A 584 34.73 -20.96 -10.36
N PHE A 585 35.80 -20.22 -10.07
CA PHE A 585 35.98 -18.83 -10.50
C PHE A 585 36.15 -18.74 -12.02
N VAL A 586 36.90 -19.66 -12.64
CA VAL A 586 37.06 -19.77 -14.10
C VAL A 586 35.72 -20.13 -14.76
N ALA A 587 34.94 -21.05 -14.20
CA ALA A 587 33.61 -21.39 -14.72
C ALA A 587 32.61 -20.23 -14.61
N LEU A 588 32.67 -19.44 -13.54
CA LEU A 588 31.86 -18.23 -13.36
C LEU A 588 32.28 -17.10 -14.30
N ILE A 589 33.58 -16.89 -14.52
CA ILE A 589 34.09 -15.93 -15.51
C ILE A 589 33.67 -16.36 -16.93
N TRP A 590 33.75 -17.66 -17.26
CA TRP A 590 33.34 -18.16 -18.57
C TRP A 590 31.83 -18.02 -18.82
N LYS A 591 31.00 -18.22 -17.79
CA LYS A 591 29.55 -17.98 -17.85
C LYS A 591 29.15 -16.50 -17.88
N ALA A 592 30.02 -15.61 -17.42
CA ALA A 592 29.80 -14.17 -17.48
C ALA A 592 30.34 -13.53 -18.77
N ALA A 593 31.21 -14.23 -19.50
CA ALA A 593 31.79 -13.81 -20.78
C ALA A 593 31.00 -14.32 -22.02
N LEU A 594 30.11 -15.29 -21.83
CA LEU A 594 29.05 -15.69 -22.77
C LEU A 594 27.77 -14.91 -22.46
#